data_AF-A0A396S740-F1
#
_entry.id   AF-A0A396S740-F1
#
_cell.length_a   1.000
_cell.length_b   1.000
_cell.length_c   1.000
_cell.angle_alpha   90.00
_cell.angle_beta   90.00
_cell.angle_gamma   90.00
#
_symmetry.space_group_name_H-M   'P 1'
#
loop_
_entity.id
_entity.type
_entity.pdbx_description
1 polymer ?
#
loop_
_entity_poly.entity_id
_entity_poly.type
_entity_poly.pdbx_seq_one_letter_code
_entity_poly.pdbx_strand_id
1 'polypeptide(L)'
;MFNRILSIMFVVLILASCSEPANTTLSYEEVKKIMMDSIQTEEGKAAVRQLLQDPSFRDLLVLENDEVKTAINDTMLSDKAKDFWKKQFEDPTFQEKMAKSMSAEQTKIMKELIKDSTYQEDLISFFGQAEMQKELETILKSAAMRKQMEQVVMETIESPLLQTKWQELIKKSGETQESGGGGGKSGGESGGGGGGSDKSGGGS
;
A
#
# COMPACT_ATOMS: atom_id res chain seq x y z
N MET A 1 -11.22 78.05 84.45
CA MET A 1 -11.06 77.75 83.01
C MET A 1 -9.84 76.86 82.70
N PHE A 2 -8.77 76.91 83.50
CA PHE A 2 -7.53 76.16 83.26
C PHE A 2 -7.69 74.61 83.27
N ASN A 3 -8.46 74.04 84.21
CA ASN A 3 -8.70 72.59 84.27
C ASN A 3 -9.55 72.03 83.11
N ARG A 4 -10.36 72.86 82.43
CA ARG A 4 -11.12 72.43 81.23
C ARG A 4 -10.25 72.41 79.97
N ILE A 5 -9.28 73.32 79.88
CA ILE A 5 -8.31 73.37 78.79
C ILE A 5 -7.32 72.20 78.88
N LEU A 6 -6.88 71.83 80.09
CA LEU A 6 -6.00 70.69 80.31
C LEU A 6 -6.67 69.36 79.92
N SER A 7 -7.96 69.20 80.21
CA SER A 7 -8.71 68.00 79.84
C SER A 7 -8.97 67.88 78.34
N ILE A 8 -9.14 69.01 77.63
CA ILE A 8 -9.27 69.04 76.17
C ILE A 8 -7.92 68.73 75.50
N MET A 9 -6.81 69.23 76.04
CA MET A 9 -5.47 68.98 75.51
C MET A 9 -5.04 67.51 75.66
N PHE A 10 -5.46 66.84 76.74
CA PHE A 10 -5.21 65.41 76.95
C PHE A 10 -6.02 64.52 75.99
N VAL A 11 -7.26 64.91 75.64
CA VAL A 11 -8.09 64.16 74.66
C VAL A 11 -7.55 64.31 73.23
N VAL A 12 -7.00 65.48 72.88
CA VAL A 12 -6.35 65.70 71.56
C VAL A 12 -5.07 64.88 71.43
N LEU A 13 -4.34 64.64 72.54
CA LEU A 13 -3.13 63.82 72.53
C LEU A 13 -3.40 62.32 72.26
N ILE A 14 -4.56 61.81 72.68
CA ILE A 14 -4.95 60.40 72.48
C ILE A 14 -5.45 60.15 71.04
N LEU A 15 -6.08 61.14 70.41
CA LEU A 15 -6.54 61.05 69.01
C LEU A 15 -5.39 61.13 67.99
N ALA A 16 -4.22 61.65 68.38
CA ALA A 16 -3.01 61.67 67.56
C ALA A 16 -2.26 60.32 67.52
N SER A 17 -2.74 59.29 68.24
CA SER A 17 -2.15 57.93 68.21
C SER A 17 -2.80 57.00 67.18
N CYS A 18 -3.53 57.55 66.20
CA CYS A 18 -3.94 56.80 65.03
C CYS A 18 -2.71 56.64 64.12
N SER A 19 -1.96 55.56 64.32
CA SER A 19 -0.94 55.13 63.37
C SER A 19 -1.61 54.89 62.03
N GLU A 20 -1.09 55.55 61.00
CA GLU A 20 -1.35 55.26 59.59
C GLU A 20 -1.39 53.74 59.38
N PRO A 21 -2.40 53.17 58.68
CA PRO A 21 -2.20 51.85 58.11
C PRO A 21 -0.98 52.01 57.20
N ALA A 22 0.08 51.28 57.50
CA ALA A 22 1.24 51.22 56.63
C ALA A 22 0.74 50.79 55.25
N ASN A 23 0.52 51.76 54.36
CA ASN A 23 0.49 51.57 52.93
C ASN A 23 1.94 51.30 52.52
N THR A 24 2.46 50.16 52.97
CA THR A 24 3.53 49.47 52.27
C THR A 24 2.93 49.06 50.94
N THR A 25 3.01 49.96 49.96
CA THR A 25 3.09 49.55 48.56
C THR A 25 4.31 48.64 48.52
N LEU A 26 4.07 47.33 48.68
CA LEU A 26 5.08 46.30 48.54
C LEU A 26 5.89 46.65 47.29
N SER A 27 7.21 46.73 47.44
CA SER A 27 8.04 47.04 46.29
C SER A 27 7.78 45.98 45.20
N TYR A 28 7.78 46.38 43.93
CA TYR A 28 7.54 45.44 42.83
C TYR A 28 8.47 44.22 42.92
N GLU A 29 9.70 44.42 43.39
CA GLU A 29 10.67 43.33 43.62
C GLU A 29 10.28 42.40 44.76
N GLU A 30 9.68 42.90 45.84
CA GLU A 30 9.13 42.05 46.91
C GLU A 30 7.90 41.28 46.45
N VAL A 31 6.98 41.91 45.70
CA VAL A 31 5.81 41.21 45.13
C VAL A 31 6.25 40.14 44.14
N LYS A 32 7.22 40.45 43.26
CA LYS A 32 7.82 39.51 42.32
C LYS A 32 8.47 38.34 43.05
N LYS A 33 9.23 38.62 44.11
CA LYS A 33 9.89 37.57 44.91
C LYS A 33 8.87 36.67 45.59
N ILE A 34 7.87 37.25 46.25
CA ILE A 34 6.77 36.50 46.89
C ILE A 34 6.03 35.65 45.85
N MET A 35 5.75 36.19 44.66
CA MET A 35 5.08 35.44 43.60
C MET A 35 5.94 34.30 43.06
N MET A 36 7.23 34.53 42.81
CA MET A 36 8.14 33.47 42.33
C MET A 36 8.32 32.38 43.38
N ASP A 37 8.49 32.75 44.65
CA ASP A 37 8.62 31.80 45.74
C ASP A 37 7.32 30.99 45.89
N SER A 38 6.14 31.63 45.78
CA SER A 38 4.83 30.96 45.83
C SER A 38 4.59 29.97 44.69
N ILE A 39 5.15 30.21 43.48
CA ILE A 39 5.07 29.23 42.37
C ILE A 39 6.02 28.06 42.62
N GLN A 40 7.17 28.33 43.24
CA GLN A 40 8.19 27.32 43.53
C GLN A 40 7.87 26.44 44.75
N THR A 41 6.93 26.83 45.61
CA THR A 41 6.48 25.99 46.71
C THR A 41 5.78 24.72 46.22
N GLU A 42 5.64 23.74 47.09
CA GLU A 42 4.96 22.49 46.75
C GLU A 42 3.48 22.71 46.45
N GLU A 43 2.84 23.68 47.09
CA GLU A 43 1.47 24.12 46.79
C GLU A 43 1.37 24.76 45.39
N GLY A 44 2.34 25.62 45.03
CA GLY A 44 2.41 26.22 43.69
C GLY A 44 2.58 25.16 42.60
N LYS A 45 3.51 24.21 42.80
CA LYS A 45 3.68 23.08 41.88
C LYS A 45 2.45 22.18 41.85
N ALA A 46 1.77 21.96 42.97
CA ALA A 46 0.54 21.18 43.03
C ALA A 46 -0.61 21.84 42.27
N ALA A 47 -0.77 23.16 42.40
CA ALA A 47 -1.75 23.94 41.65
C ALA A 47 -1.48 23.90 40.14
N VAL A 48 -0.22 24.04 39.72
CA VAL A 48 0.17 23.88 38.30
C VAL A 48 -0.12 22.45 37.82
N ARG A 49 0.18 21.42 38.62
CA ARG A 49 -0.16 20.02 38.28
C ARG A 49 -1.66 19.80 38.15
N GLN A 50 -2.47 20.43 38.99
CA GLN A 50 -3.92 20.35 38.93
C GLN A 50 -4.46 21.08 37.69
N LEU A 51 -3.88 22.21 37.32
CA LEU A 51 -4.24 22.92 36.09
C LEU A 51 -3.84 22.10 34.85
N LEU A 52 -2.67 21.44 34.88
CA LEU A 52 -2.27 20.43 33.90
C LEU A 52 -3.12 19.15 33.99
N GLN A 53 -4.10 19.01 34.88
CA GLN A 53 -5.08 17.92 34.83
C GLN A 53 -6.35 18.33 34.08
N ASP A 54 -6.56 19.63 33.84
CA ASP A 54 -7.66 20.13 33.03
C ASP A 54 -7.40 19.84 31.54
N PRO A 55 -8.30 19.12 30.85
CA PRO A 55 -8.17 18.81 29.42
C PRO A 55 -8.05 20.07 28.55
N SER A 56 -8.80 21.13 28.85
CA SER A 56 -8.84 22.37 28.07
C SER A 56 -7.49 23.09 28.13
N PHE A 57 -6.85 23.07 29.31
CA PHE A 57 -5.53 23.66 29.49
C PHE A 57 -4.42 22.80 28.87
N ARG A 58 -4.53 21.46 28.92
CA ARG A 58 -3.62 20.54 28.25
C ARG A 58 -3.63 20.72 26.74
N ASP A 59 -4.81 20.79 26.13
CA ASP A 59 -4.94 20.87 24.68
C ASP A 59 -4.34 22.17 24.14
N LEU A 60 -4.55 23.29 24.84
CA LEU A 60 -3.91 24.57 24.53
C LEU A 60 -2.37 24.46 24.57
N LEU A 61 -1.83 23.86 25.63
CA LEU A 61 -0.37 23.72 25.81
C LEU A 61 0.26 22.74 24.80
N VAL A 62 -0.40 21.63 24.51
CA VAL A 62 0.16 20.55 23.67
C VAL A 62 0.04 20.86 22.18
N LEU A 63 -1.04 21.51 21.75
CA LEU A 63 -1.30 21.78 20.33
C LEU A 63 -0.70 23.11 19.84
N GLU A 64 -0.58 24.11 20.70
CA GLU A 64 -0.06 25.44 20.33
C GLU A 64 1.45 25.59 20.53
N ASN A 65 2.11 24.60 21.14
CA ASN A 65 3.54 24.68 21.40
C ASN A 65 4.37 24.14 20.22
N ASP A 66 5.14 25.03 19.59
CA ASP A 66 6.00 24.69 18.44
C ASP A 66 7.13 23.72 18.81
N GLU A 67 7.56 23.67 20.07
CA GLU A 67 8.54 22.68 20.55
C GLU A 67 7.93 21.28 20.56
N VAL A 68 6.65 21.12 20.88
CA VAL A 68 5.95 19.81 20.81
C VAL A 68 5.84 19.34 19.37
N LYS A 69 5.47 20.22 18.44
CA LYS A 69 5.44 19.89 17.00
C LYS A 69 6.82 19.52 16.47
N THR A 70 7.84 20.28 16.85
CA THR A 70 9.24 20.02 16.47
C THR A 70 9.72 18.69 17.01
N ALA A 71 9.46 18.40 18.30
CA ALA A 71 9.82 17.13 18.91
C ALA A 71 9.12 15.92 18.27
N ILE A 72 7.85 16.07 17.88
CA ILE A 72 7.12 15.02 17.15
C ILE A 72 7.73 14.82 15.76
N ASN A 73 7.99 15.89 15.01
CA ASN A 73 8.60 15.80 13.69
C ASN A 73 10.00 15.19 13.76
N ASP A 74 10.84 15.65 14.67
CA ASP A 74 12.19 15.13 14.86
C ASP A 74 12.14 13.66 15.27
N THR A 75 11.22 13.28 16.16
CA THR A 75 11.07 11.88 16.57
C THR A 75 10.57 11.03 15.41
N MET A 76 9.50 11.42 14.72
CA MET A 76 8.87 10.66 13.62
C MET A 76 9.74 10.57 12.37
N LEU A 77 10.56 11.59 12.09
CA LEU A 77 11.47 11.65 10.94
C LEU A 77 12.88 11.15 11.29
N SER A 78 13.15 10.82 12.55
CA SER A 78 14.45 10.27 12.96
C SER A 78 14.67 8.86 12.41
N ASP A 79 15.95 8.50 12.28
CA ASP A 79 16.36 7.12 11.99
C ASP A 79 15.82 6.12 13.04
N LYS A 80 15.64 6.56 14.29
CA LYS A 80 15.05 5.75 15.36
C LYS A 80 13.59 5.41 15.09
N ALA A 81 12.79 6.35 14.59
CA ALA A 81 11.42 6.07 14.16
C ALA A 81 11.39 5.17 12.92
N LYS A 82 12.31 5.37 11.97
CA LYS A 82 12.43 4.47 10.81
C LYS A 82 12.68 3.03 11.25
N ASP A 83 13.59 2.81 12.21
CA ASP A 83 13.86 1.47 12.74
C ASP A 83 12.72 0.91 13.61
N PHE A 84 12.02 1.77 14.35
CA PHE A 84 10.78 1.39 15.02
C PHE A 84 9.73 0.88 14.03
N TRP A 85 9.48 1.64 12.95
CA TRP A 85 8.52 1.24 11.92
C TRP A 85 8.95 -0.04 11.21
N LYS A 86 10.23 -0.20 10.85
CA LYS A 86 10.72 -1.48 10.26
C LYS A 86 10.37 -2.68 11.15
N LYS A 87 10.70 -2.61 12.45
CA LYS A 87 10.37 -3.68 13.42
C LYS A 87 8.87 -3.88 13.55
N GLN A 88 8.09 -2.80 13.54
CA GLN A 88 6.65 -2.89 13.65
C GLN A 88 6.02 -3.50 12.39
N PHE A 89 6.59 -3.23 11.22
CA PHE A 89 6.22 -3.88 9.94
C PHE A 89 6.68 -5.33 9.86
N GLU A 90 7.54 -5.83 10.74
CA GLU A 90 7.87 -7.27 10.85
C GLU A 90 6.87 -8.03 11.72
N ASP A 91 6.06 -7.36 12.54
CA ASP A 91 5.02 -7.98 13.36
C ASP A 91 3.83 -8.43 12.49
N PRO A 92 3.52 -9.74 12.41
CA PRO A 92 2.42 -10.26 11.60
C PRO A 92 1.06 -9.66 11.96
N THR A 93 0.81 -9.36 13.24
CA THR A 93 -0.47 -8.80 13.68
C THR A 93 -0.65 -7.38 13.15
N PHE A 94 0.43 -6.60 13.15
CA PHE A 94 0.45 -5.26 12.60
C PHE A 94 0.33 -5.30 11.08
N GLN A 95 1.09 -6.17 10.40
CA GLN A 95 0.97 -6.38 8.95
C GLN A 95 -0.47 -6.71 8.54
N GLU A 96 -1.12 -7.64 9.23
CA GLU A 96 -2.49 -8.04 8.92
C GLU A 96 -3.46 -6.87 9.08
N LYS A 97 -3.37 -6.14 10.19
CA LYS A 97 -4.25 -4.98 10.44
C LYS A 97 -4.03 -3.87 9.41
N MET A 98 -2.78 -3.57 9.08
CA MET A 98 -2.42 -2.58 8.06
C MET A 98 -2.88 -3.01 6.67
N ALA A 99 -2.65 -4.26 6.27
CA ALA A 99 -3.11 -4.78 4.99
C ALA A 99 -4.65 -4.72 4.88
N LYS A 100 -5.36 -5.07 5.97
CA LYS A 100 -6.82 -4.97 6.01
C LYS A 100 -7.32 -3.53 5.92
N SER A 101 -6.69 -2.59 6.64
CA SER A 101 -7.09 -1.19 6.60
C SER A 101 -6.86 -0.55 5.23
N MET A 102 -5.79 -0.96 4.53
CA MET A 102 -5.44 -0.43 3.21
C MET A 102 -6.10 -1.17 2.03
N SER A 103 -6.72 -2.33 2.26
CA SER A 103 -7.23 -3.22 1.21
C SER A 103 -8.18 -2.53 0.22
N ALA A 104 -9.08 -1.68 0.71
CA ALA A 104 -10.05 -0.96 -0.13
C ALA A 104 -9.36 0.03 -1.07
N GLU A 105 -8.46 0.86 -0.54
CA GLU A 105 -7.70 1.84 -1.33
C GLU A 105 -6.71 1.14 -2.28
N GLN A 106 -6.05 0.07 -1.82
CA GLN A 106 -5.17 -0.74 -2.66
C GLN A 106 -5.93 -1.34 -3.85
N THR A 107 -7.14 -1.85 -3.63
CA THR A 107 -8.00 -2.37 -4.69
C THR A 107 -8.38 -1.28 -5.68
N LYS A 108 -8.69 -0.07 -5.19
CA LYS A 108 -9.03 1.07 -6.03
C LYS A 108 -7.84 1.48 -6.90
N ILE A 109 -6.67 1.66 -6.30
CA ILE A 109 -5.42 1.98 -7.00
C ILE A 109 -5.13 0.92 -8.07
N MET A 110 -5.24 -0.37 -7.74
CA MET A 110 -4.97 -1.44 -8.70
C MET A 110 -5.97 -1.42 -9.88
N LYS A 111 -7.25 -1.15 -9.64
CA LYS A 111 -8.26 -1.00 -10.71
C LYS A 111 -8.01 0.22 -11.60
N GLU A 112 -7.46 1.30 -11.03
CA GLU A 112 -7.08 2.49 -11.76
C GLU A 112 -5.80 2.26 -12.58
N LEU A 113 -4.79 1.61 -11.99
CA LEU A 113 -3.53 1.25 -12.66
C LEU A 113 -3.78 0.34 -13.87
N ILE A 114 -4.67 -0.66 -13.79
CA ILE A 114 -5.00 -1.51 -14.95
C ILE A 114 -5.55 -0.71 -16.15
N LYS A 115 -6.11 0.49 -15.91
CA LYS A 115 -6.60 1.39 -16.97
C LYS A 115 -5.54 2.35 -17.47
N ASP A 116 -4.41 2.48 -16.77
CA ASP A 116 -3.29 3.32 -17.17
C ASP A 116 -2.51 2.68 -18.32
N SER A 117 -2.14 3.48 -19.32
CA SER A 117 -1.45 2.98 -20.52
C SER A 117 -0.05 2.44 -20.21
N THR A 118 0.67 3.07 -19.28
CA THR A 118 2.04 2.66 -18.92
C THR A 118 2.00 1.30 -18.22
N TYR A 119 1.08 1.15 -17.26
CA TYR A 119 0.90 -0.12 -16.58
C TYR A 119 0.39 -1.23 -17.52
N GLN A 120 -0.41 -0.89 -18.53
CA GLN A 120 -0.80 -1.84 -19.57
C GLN A 120 0.39 -2.31 -20.42
N GLU A 121 1.34 -1.43 -20.75
CA GLU A 121 2.57 -1.82 -21.45
C GLU A 121 3.41 -2.79 -20.60
N ASP A 122 3.53 -2.54 -19.30
CA ASP A 122 4.18 -3.45 -18.37
C ASP A 122 3.47 -4.81 -18.31
N LEU A 123 2.13 -4.82 -18.30
CA LEU A 123 1.35 -6.05 -18.36
C LEU A 123 1.54 -6.81 -19.66
N ILE A 124 1.59 -6.12 -20.81
CA ILE A 124 1.87 -6.76 -22.11
C ILE A 124 3.25 -7.40 -22.09
N SER A 125 4.26 -6.70 -21.56
CA SER A 125 5.62 -7.24 -21.41
C SER A 125 5.62 -8.49 -20.51
N PHE A 126 4.89 -8.44 -19.39
CA PHE A 126 4.70 -9.57 -18.49
C PHE A 126 4.03 -10.78 -19.19
N PHE A 127 2.94 -10.57 -19.93
CA PHE A 127 2.28 -11.63 -20.70
C PHE A 127 3.11 -12.13 -21.89
N GLY A 128 4.04 -11.32 -22.38
CA GLY A 128 4.98 -11.68 -23.44
C GLY A 128 6.12 -12.61 -22.98
N GLN A 129 6.27 -12.85 -21.68
CA GLN A 129 7.31 -13.73 -21.15
C GLN A 129 7.15 -15.18 -21.60
N ALA A 130 8.26 -15.90 -21.75
CA ALA A 130 8.28 -17.27 -22.28
C ALA A 130 7.37 -18.24 -21.50
N GLU A 131 7.30 -18.12 -20.17
CA GLU A 131 6.44 -18.98 -19.35
C GLU A 131 4.95 -18.73 -19.64
N MET A 132 4.57 -17.46 -19.80
CA MET A 132 3.19 -17.09 -20.15
C MET A 132 2.82 -17.55 -21.57
N GLN A 133 3.76 -17.48 -22.51
CA GLN A 133 3.57 -18.01 -23.86
C GLN A 133 3.36 -19.53 -23.87
N LYS A 134 4.07 -20.27 -23.00
CA LYS A 134 3.93 -21.73 -22.87
C LYS A 134 2.58 -22.14 -22.27
N GLU A 135 2.08 -21.39 -21.28
CA GLU A 135 0.72 -21.57 -20.78
C GLU A 135 -0.32 -21.27 -21.87
N LEU A 136 -0.14 -20.19 -22.63
CA LEU A 136 -1.00 -19.87 -23.77
C LEU A 136 -0.97 -20.97 -24.84
N GLU A 137 0.20 -21.52 -25.17
CA GLU A 137 0.34 -22.65 -26.08
C GLU A 137 -0.39 -23.89 -25.57
N THR A 138 -0.34 -24.16 -24.27
CA THR A 138 -1.05 -25.27 -23.63
C THR A 138 -2.56 -25.10 -23.76
N ILE A 139 -3.07 -23.88 -23.53
CA ILE A 139 -4.48 -23.54 -23.71
C ILE A 139 -4.90 -23.70 -25.17
N LEU A 140 -4.09 -23.22 -26.12
CA LEU A 140 -4.36 -23.36 -27.56
C LEU A 140 -4.38 -24.82 -28.03
N LYS A 141 -3.58 -25.69 -27.41
CA LYS A 141 -3.56 -27.12 -27.70
C LYS A 141 -4.64 -27.91 -26.95
N SER A 142 -5.41 -27.27 -26.07
CA SER A 142 -6.44 -27.93 -25.27
C SER A 142 -7.55 -28.54 -26.15
N ALA A 143 -8.21 -29.57 -25.65
CA ALA A 143 -9.29 -30.25 -26.37
C ALA A 143 -10.46 -29.31 -26.73
N ALA A 144 -10.80 -28.38 -25.84
CA ALA A 144 -11.81 -27.37 -26.10
C ALA A 144 -11.43 -26.48 -27.29
N MET A 145 -10.17 -26.07 -27.35
CA MET A 145 -9.69 -25.20 -28.40
C MET A 145 -9.52 -25.93 -29.75
N ARG A 146 -9.12 -27.20 -29.71
CA ARG A 146 -9.11 -28.08 -30.90
C ARG A 146 -10.51 -28.23 -31.50
N LYS A 147 -11.55 -28.42 -30.70
CA LYS A 147 -12.93 -28.56 -31.20
C LYS A 147 -13.42 -27.30 -31.93
N GLN A 148 -13.12 -26.12 -31.40
CA GLN A 148 -13.42 -24.86 -32.09
C GLN A 148 -12.57 -24.69 -33.35
N MET A 149 -11.30 -25.10 -33.31
CA MET A 149 -10.44 -25.09 -34.49
C MET A 149 -10.99 -26.03 -35.59
N GLU A 150 -11.43 -27.24 -35.23
CA GLU A 150 -12.09 -28.17 -36.14
C GLU A 150 -13.33 -27.55 -36.78
N GLN A 151 -14.17 -26.87 -36.00
CA GLN A 151 -15.35 -26.18 -36.51
C GLN A 151 -14.96 -25.07 -37.50
N VAL A 152 -13.99 -24.21 -37.15
CA VAL A 152 -13.50 -23.15 -38.05
C VAL A 152 -12.92 -23.75 -39.33
N VAL A 153 -12.22 -24.88 -39.25
CA VAL A 153 -11.69 -25.59 -40.42
C VAL A 153 -12.84 -26.11 -41.30
N MET A 154 -13.87 -26.71 -40.71
CA MET A 154 -15.05 -27.16 -41.46
C MET A 154 -15.75 -25.98 -42.16
N GLU A 155 -16.01 -24.89 -41.44
CA GLU A 155 -16.62 -23.67 -42.00
C GLU A 155 -15.76 -23.06 -43.13
N THR A 156 -14.43 -23.12 -42.99
CA THR A 156 -13.48 -22.64 -44.00
C THR A 156 -13.51 -23.51 -45.25
N ILE A 157 -13.57 -24.84 -45.11
CA ILE A 157 -13.68 -25.77 -46.25
C ILE A 157 -15.02 -25.58 -46.98
N GLU A 158 -16.09 -25.35 -46.23
CA GLU A 158 -17.43 -25.11 -46.77
C GLU A 158 -17.59 -23.72 -47.39
N SER A 159 -16.61 -22.82 -47.20
CA SER A 159 -16.64 -21.48 -47.78
C SER A 159 -16.66 -21.54 -49.32
N PRO A 160 -17.65 -20.92 -49.98
CA PRO A 160 -17.75 -20.91 -51.45
C PRO A 160 -16.50 -20.36 -52.16
N LEU A 161 -15.77 -19.45 -51.51
CA LEU A 161 -14.52 -18.88 -52.02
C LEU A 161 -13.36 -19.88 -52.07
N LEU A 162 -13.40 -20.91 -51.22
CA LEU A 162 -12.39 -21.95 -51.16
C LEU A 162 -12.86 -23.24 -51.82
N GLN A 163 -14.17 -23.51 -51.86
CA GLN A 163 -14.75 -24.64 -52.60
C GLN A 163 -14.30 -24.69 -54.06
N THR A 164 -14.25 -23.55 -54.74
CA THR A 164 -13.74 -23.45 -56.11
C THR A 164 -12.26 -23.82 -56.22
N LYS A 165 -11.42 -23.34 -55.29
CA LYS A 165 -10.00 -23.73 -55.22
C LYS A 165 -9.83 -25.22 -54.91
N TRP A 166 -10.65 -25.77 -54.02
CA TRP A 166 -10.65 -27.20 -53.71
C TRP A 166 -11.03 -28.04 -54.93
N GLN A 167 -12.06 -27.64 -55.67
CA GLN A 167 -12.46 -28.29 -56.91
C GLN A 167 -11.38 -28.23 -57.99
N GLU A 168 -10.69 -27.09 -58.14
CA GLU A 168 -9.55 -26.94 -59.06
C GLU A 168 -8.37 -27.85 -58.66
N LEU A 169 -8.03 -27.92 -57.36
CA LEU A 169 -6.99 -28.80 -56.85
C LEU A 169 -7.31 -30.28 -57.07
N ILE A 170 -8.57 -30.68 -56.85
CA ILE A 170 -9.03 -32.05 -57.09
C ILE A 170 -8.94 -32.40 -58.58
N LYS A 171 -9.37 -31.50 -59.47
CA LYS A 171 -9.25 -31.70 -60.93
C LYS A 171 -7.79 -31.86 -61.35
N LYS A 172 -6.92 -30.96 -60.90
CA LYS A 172 -5.47 -31.00 -61.20
C LYS A 172 -4.79 -32.26 -60.68
N SER A 173 -5.19 -32.75 -59.49
CA SER A 173 -4.68 -34.01 -58.94
C SER A 173 -5.17 -35.24 -59.73
N GLY A 174 -6.43 -35.23 -60.18
CA GLY A 174 -6.99 -36.29 -61.02
C GLY A 174 -6.36 -36.35 -62.41
N GLU A 175 -6.12 -35.19 -63.03
CA GLU A 175 -5.41 -35.07 -64.32
C GLU A 175 -3.96 -35.60 -64.22
N THR A 176 -3.35 -35.53 -63.04
CA THR A 176 -2.00 -36.08 -62.81
C THR A 176 -2.01 -37.61 -62.66
N GLN A 177 -3.13 -38.23 -62.27
CA GLN A 177 -3.26 -39.69 -62.18
C GLN A 177 -3.64 -40.37 -63.51
N GLU A 178 -4.33 -39.68 -64.43
CA GLU A 178 -4.69 -40.24 -65.74
C GLU A 178 -3.52 -40.30 -66.73
N SER A 179 -2.41 -39.58 -66.49
CA SER A 179 -1.22 -39.60 -67.37
C SER A 179 -0.22 -40.74 -67.06
N GLY A 180 -0.56 -41.71 -66.20
CA GLY A 180 0.40 -42.66 -65.62
C GLY A 180 0.09 -44.16 -65.72
N GLY A 181 -0.80 -44.61 -66.61
CA GLY A 181 -1.17 -46.03 -66.67
C GLY A 181 -1.40 -46.59 -68.07
N GLY A 182 -0.38 -47.21 -68.67
CA GLY A 182 -0.55 -48.05 -69.85
C GLY A 182 0.73 -48.67 -70.40
N GLY A 183 1.01 -49.94 -70.06
CA GLY A 183 2.01 -50.76 -70.76
C GLY A 183 2.54 -51.93 -69.93
N GLY A 184 1.87 -53.08 -69.97
CA GLY A 184 2.31 -54.30 -69.28
C GLY A 184 3.35 -55.13 -70.05
N LYS A 185 4.01 -56.07 -69.35
CA LYS A 185 4.39 -57.40 -69.91
C LYS A 185 4.85 -58.40 -68.85
N SER A 186 4.29 -59.60 -69.02
CA SER A 186 4.63 -60.96 -68.56
C SER A 186 6.10 -61.34 -68.30
N GLY A 187 6.27 -62.31 -67.37
CA GLY A 187 7.42 -63.23 -67.20
C GLY A 187 8.12 -63.02 -65.85
N GLY A 188 8.39 -64.00 -64.99
CA GLY A 188 8.43 -65.45 -65.08
C GLY A 188 9.56 -65.92 -64.15
N GLU A 189 9.20 -66.69 -63.12
CA GLU A 189 9.98 -67.74 -62.42
C GLU A 189 11.31 -67.45 -61.68
N SER A 190 11.42 -68.13 -60.52
CA SER A 190 12.63 -68.49 -59.74
C SER A 190 13.32 -67.36 -58.97
N GLY A 191 13.68 -67.46 -57.69
CA GLY A 191 13.76 -68.56 -56.75
C GLY A 191 14.85 -68.21 -55.73
N GLY A 192 14.63 -68.51 -54.45
CA GLY A 192 15.70 -68.73 -53.47
C GLY A 192 16.14 -67.56 -52.58
N GLY A 193 15.75 -67.64 -51.30
CA GLY A 193 16.73 -67.79 -50.21
C GLY A 193 17.18 -66.55 -49.42
N GLY A 194 16.76 -66.50 -48.16
CA GLY A 194 17.72 -66.48 -47.04
C GLY A 194 17.85 -65.23 -46.16
N GLY A 195 17.56 -65.40 -44.86
CA GLY A 195 18.08 -64.64 -43.71
C GLY A 195 17.28 -63.37 -43.37
N GLY A 196 16.58 -63.24 -42.24
CA GLY A 196 16.90 -63.70 -40.90
C GLY A 196 17.70 -62.60 -40.17
N SER A 197 17.08 -61.91 -39.21
CA SER A 197 17.67 -61.48 -37.94
C SER A 197 16.74 -60.56 -37.14
N ASP A 198 16.25 -61.12 -36.03
CA ASP A 198 15.79 -60.47 -34.81
C ASP A 198 16.71 -59.36 -34.27
N LYS A 199 16.11 -58.35 -33.65
CA LYS A 199 16.27 -58.00 -32.21
C LYS A 199 15.47 -56.73 -31.89
N SER A 200 14.48 -56.80 -31.00
CA SER A 200 14.59 -56.71 -29.52
C SER A 200 14.80 -55.27 -29.07
N GLY A 201 13.76 -54.65 -28.48
CA GLY A 201 13.71 -54.37 -27.02
C GLY A 201 14.01 -52.87 -26.82
N GLY A 202 13.30 -52.08 -26.02
CA GLY A 202 12.64 -52.31 -24.75
C GLY A 202 13.21 -51.27 -23.76
N GLY A 203 12.33 -50.53 -23.08
CA GLY A 203 12.64 -49.73 -21.88
C GLY A 203 13.15 -48.31 -22.14
N SER A 204 12.34 -47.29 -21.84
CA SER A 204 12.14 -46.70 -20.51
C SER A 204 10.93 -45.77 -20.52
#